data_AF-A0A520WUW9-F1
#
_entry.id   AF-A0A520WUW9-F1
#
_cell.length_a   1.000
_cell.length_b   1.000
_cell.length_c   1.000
_cell.angle_alpha   90.00
_cell.angle_beta   90.00
_cell.angle_gamma   90.00
#
_symmetry.space_group_name_H-M   'P 1'
#
loop_
_entity.id
_entity.type
_entity.pdbx_description
1 polymer ?
#
loop_
_entity_poly.entity_id
_entity_poly.type
_entity_poly.pdbx_seq_one_letter_code
_entity_poly.pdbx_strand_id
1 'polypeptide(L)'
;DGIKHVAMGTLYSLQHVGYTIPPQADAGWIGEAGPGPSYGDAREDGDGYVGYDNDFTRRNATFATWNMLHFARMLKDAGGIPSHGNSNDLWNEGHRFDAPNPEYR
;
A
#
# COMPACT_ATOMS: atom_id res chain seq x y z
N ASP A 1 -15.55 -4.71 -5.87
CA ASP A 1 -15.47 -6.10 -5.38
C ASP A 1 -15.03 -6.10 -3.91
N GLY A 2 -14.96 -7.26 -3.25
CA GLY A 2 -14.57 -7.37 -1.86
C GLY A 2 -13.11 -6.98 -1.56
N ILE A 3 -12.19 -7.16 -2.52
CA ILE A 3 -10.77 -6.80 -2.36
C ILE A 3 -10.65 -5.30 -2.17
N LYS A 4 -11.22 -4.52 -3.10
CA LYS A 4 -11.11 -3.04 -3.07
C LYS A 4 -11.76 -2.45 -1.83
N HIS A 5 -12.87 -3.05 -1.36
CA HIS A 5 -13.54 -2.60 -0.15
C HIS A 5 -12.63 -2.76 1.08
N VAL A 6 -12.02 -3.95 1.25
CA VAL A 6 -11.11 -4.21 2.37
C VAL A 6 -9.85 -3.34 2.26
N ALA A 7 -9.25 -3.26 1.06
CA ALA A 7 -8.04 -2.49 0.82
C ALA A 7 -8.21 -1.01 1.19
N MET A 8 -9.34 -0.39 0.85
CA MET A 8 -9.63 1.00 1.18
C MET A 8 -9.52 1.30 2.69
N GLY A 9 -10.08 0.44 3.54
CA GLY A 9 -10.00 0.60 4.99
C GLY A 9 -8.62 0.26 5.55
N THR A 10 -8.07 -0.88 5.15
CA THR A 10 -6.78 -1.36 5.66
C THR A 10 -5.64 -0.43 5.31
N LEU A 11 -5.50 -0.02 4.04
CA LEU A 11 -4.42 0.85 3.60
C LEU A 11 -4.52 2.24 4.25
N TYR A 12 -5.74 2.78 4.40
CA TYR A 12 -5.96 4.03 5.13
C TYR A 12 -5.54 3.91 6.59
N SER A 13 -5.92 2.83 7.29
CA SER A 13 -5.50 2.63 8.69
C SER A 13 -3.99 2.46 8.84
N LEU A 14 -3.34 1.74 7.92
CA LEU A 14 -1.88 1.55 7.94
C LEU A 14 -1.13 2.89 7.76
N GLN A 15 -1.65 3.78 6.92
CA GLN A 15 -1.04 5.10 6.72
C GLN A 15 -0.99 5.92 8.03
N HIS A 16 -1.99 5.80 8.91
CA HIS A 16 -2.07 6.54 10.17
C HIS A 16 -1.06 6.08 11.21
N VAL A 17 -0.61 4.82 11.13
CA VAL A 17 0.41 4.28 12.04
C VAL A 17 1.83 4.37 11.47
N GLY A 18 2.00 5.05 10.33
CA GLY A 18 3.32 5.40 9.77
C GLY A 18 3.77 4.57 8.57
N TYR A 19 2.91 3.71 8.00
CA TYR A 19 3.26 3.05 6.73
C TYR A 19 3.16 4.04 5.57
N THR A 20 4.14 3.99 4.67
CA THR A 20 4.03 4.63 3.36
C THR A 20 3.33 3.69 2.39
N ILE A 21 2.23 4.14 1.79
CA ILE A 21 1.46 3.36 0.81
C ILE A 21 1.84 3.83 -0.61
N PRO A 22 2.56 3.02 -1.41
CA PRO A 22 2.93 3.37 -2.77
C PRO A 22 1.73 3.26 -3.73
N PRO A 23 1.86 3.72 -4.98
CA PRO A 23 0.83 3.50 -6.01
C PRO A 23 0.53 2.00 -6.19
N GLN A 24 -0.73 1.65 -6.39
CA GLN A 24 -1.18 0.26 -6.65
C GLN A 24 -0.65 -0.73 -5.60
N ALA A 25 -0.78 -0.40 -4.31
CA ALA A 25 -0.29 -1.22 -3.20
C ALA A 25 -1.18 -2.43 -2.87
N ASP A 26 -2.35 -2.56 -3.48
CA ASP A 26 -3.24 -3.71 -3.33
C ASP A 26 -3.21 -4.64 -4.55
N ALA A 27 -3.30 -5.93 -4.27
CA ALA A 27 -3.49 -6.96 -5.27
C ALA A 27 -4.30 -8.11 -4.66
N GLY A 28 -5.01 -8.85 -5.51
CA GLY A 28 -5.67 -10.08 -5.08
C GLY A 28 -6.36 -10.80 -6.22
N TRP A 29 -7.10 -11.84 -5.84
CA TRP A 29 -7.85 -12.71 -6.73
C TRP A 29 -9.29 -12.85 -6.25
N ILE A 30 -10.23 -12.88 -7.18
CA ILE A 30 -11.66 -13.12 -6.93
C ILE A 30 -12.12 -14.18 -7.93
N GLY A 31 -12.76 -15.22 -7.41
CA GLY A 31 -13.45 -16.23 -8.21
C GLY A 31 -14.79 -15.74 -8.76
N GLU A 32 -15.53 -16.64 -9.40
CA GLU A 32 -16.89 -16.34 -9.86
C GLU A 32 -17.84 -16.05 -8.68
N ALA A 33 -18.97 -15.38 -8.99
CA ALA A 33 -19.96 -15.06 -7.97
C ALA A 33 -20.63 -16.35 -7.45
N GLY A 34 -20.39 -16.68 -6.19
CA GLY A 34 -20.99 -17.83 -5.50
C GLY A 34 -19.96 -18.63 -4.71
N PRO A 35 -20.38 -19.76 -4.11
CA PRO A 35 -19.43 -20.74 -3.57
C PRO A 35 -18.57 -21.28 -4.71
N GLY A 36 -17.26 -21.33 -4.49
CA GLY A 36 -16.31 -21.81 -5.48
C GLY A 36 -14.96 -22.12 -4.83
N PRO A 37 -14.02 -22.68 -5.60
CA PRO A 37 -12.69 -22.99 -5.11
C PRO A 37 -11.93 -21.71 -4.71
N SER A 38 -11.03 -21.86 -3.77
CA SER A 38 -10.11 -20.81 -3.35
C SER A 38 -8.92 -20.72 -4.30
N TYR A 39 -8.27 -19.56 -4.33
CA TYR A 39 -6.99 -19.41 -5.01
C TYR A 39 -5.98 -20.42 -4.45
N GLY A 40 -5.32 -21.19 -5.32
CA GLY A 40 -4.35 -22.21 -4.91
C GLY A 40 -4.94 -23.59 -4.61
N ASP A 41 -6.26 -23.77 -4.68
CA ASP A 41 -6.85 -25.11 -4.67
C ASP A 41 -6.42 -25.89 -5.91
N ALA A 42 -6.22 -27.21 -5.77
CA ALA A 42 -5.94 -28.07 -6.90
C ALA A 42 -7.15 -28.09 -7.83
N ARG A 43 -6.91 -28.02 -9.15
CA ARG A 43 -8.00 -28.13 -10.14
C ARG A 43 -8.50 -29.56 -10.22
N GLU A 44 -9.80 -29.73 -10.49
CA GLU A 44 -10.44 -31.05 -10.60
C GLU A 44 -9.89 -31.89 -11.77
N ASP A 45 -9.38 -31.25 -12.81
CA ASP A 45 -8.73 -31.90 -13.96
C ASP A 45 -7.29 -32.38 -13.66
N GLY A 46 -6.76 -32.06 -12.47
CA GLY A 46 -5.44 -32.45 -12.00
C GLY A 46 -4.28 -31.62 -12.55
N ASP A 47 -4.53 -30.59 -13.38
CA ASP A 47 -3.46 -29.76 -13.96
C ASP A 47 -3.39 -28.38 -13.30
N GLY A 48 -2.57 -28.29 -12.26
CA GLY A 48 -2.24 -27.03 -11.60
C GLY A 48 -3.28 -26.56 -10.59
N TYR A 49 -3.32 -25.23 -10.39
CA TYR A 49 -4.02 -24.61 -9.28
C TYR A 49 -4.97 -23.50 -9.74
N VAL A 50 -6.05 -23.32 -8.99
CA VAL A 50 -7.07 -22.29 -9.25
C VAL A 50 -6.45 -20.90 -9.13
N GLY A 51 -6.73 -20.05 -10.12
CA GLY A 51 -6.33 -18.64 -10.15
C GLY A 51 -4.87 -18.34 -10.54
N TYR A 52 -4.00 -19.34 -10.64
CA TYR A 52 -2.57 -19.13 -10.93
C TYR A 52 -2.31 -18.54 -12.32
N ASP A 53 -3.18 -18.79 -13.28
CA ASP A 53 -3.16 -18.26 -14.65
C ASP A 53 -3.92 -16.95 -14.82
N ASN A 54 -4.56 -16.43 -13.77
CA ASN A 54 -5.33 -15.20 -13.83
C ASN A 54 -4.41 -13.99 -14.09
N ASP A 55 -4.46 -13.45 -15.31
CA ASP A 55 -3.59 -12.34 -15.73
C ASP A 55 -3.79 -11.08 -14.86
N PHE A 56 -5.02 -10.77 -14.48
CA PHE A 56 -5.32 -9.62 -13.62
C PHE A 56 -4.61 -9.74 -12.26
N THR A 57 -4.71 -10.90 -11.59
CA THR A 57 -4.04 -11.13 -10.31
C THR A 57 -2.52 -11.09 -10.48
N ARG A 58 -1.97 -11.78 -11.48
CA ARG A 58 -0.51 -11.83 -11.70
C ARG A 58 0.07 -10.45 -11.98
N ARG A 59 -0.57 -9.68 -12.86
CA ARG A 59 -0.14 -8.33 -13.23
C ARG A 59 -0.17 -7.40 -12.03
N ASN A 60 -1.29 -7.33 -11.31
CA ASN A 60 -1.41 -6.41 -10.17
C ASN A 60 -0.50 -6.84 -9.00
N ALA A 61 -0.35 -8.14 -8.74
CA ALA A 61 0.60 -8.62 -7.73
C ALA A 61 2.04 -8.22 -8.09
N THR A 62 2.44 -8.39 -9.36
CA THR A 62 3.75 -7.98 -9.86
C THR A 62 3.97 -6.48 -9.68
N PHE A 63 2.99 -5.65 -10.08
CA PHE A 63 3.10 -4.20 -9.98
C PHE A 63 3.15 -3.72 -8.53
N ALA A 64 2.27 -4.25 -7.67
CA ALA A 64 2.26 -3.95 -6.25
C ALA A 64 3.61 -4.31 -5.61
N THR A 65 4.16 -5.49 -5.90
CA THR A 65 5.47 -5.92 -5.40
C THR A 65 6.58 -4.96 -5.83
N TRP A 66 6.68 -4.62 -7.11
CA TRP A 66 7.72 -3.69 -7.58
C TRP A 66 7.58 -2.30 -6.96
N ASN A 67 6.37 -1.75 -6.90
CA ASN A 67 6.13 -0.43 -6.30
C ASN A 67 6.51 -0.42 -4.81
N MET A 68 6.15 -1.47 -4.06
CA MET A 68 6.54 -1.61 -2.65
C MET A 68 8.05 -1.75 -2.48
N LEU A 69 8.72 -2.57 -3.31
CA LEU A 69 10.17 -2.75 -3.24
C LEU A 69 10.92 -1.45 -3.56
N HIS A 70 10.48 -0.70 -4.57
CA HIS A 70 11.07 0.59 -4.92
C HIS A 70 10.95 1.60 -3.79
N PHE A 71 9.75 1.77 -3.21
CA PHE A 71 9.53 2.70 -2.11
C PHE A 71 10.26 2.28 -0.84
N ALA A 72 10.23 0.98 -0.50
CA ALA A 72 10.99 0.46 0.64
C ALA A 72 12.49 0.74 0.48
N ARG A 73 13.03 0.56 -0.73
CA ARG A 73 14.44 0.86 -1.01
C ARG A 73 14.75 2.35 -0.90
N MET A 74 13.92 3.21 -1.49
CA MET A 74 14.07 4.66 -1.40
C MET A 74 14.05 5.15 0.04
N LEU A 75 13.11 4.68 0.85
CA LEU A 75 13.01 5.02 2.26
C LEU A 75 14.22 4.51 3.05
N LYS A 76 14.66 3.28 2.79
CA LYS A 76 15.85 2.72 3.45
C LYS A 76 17.10 3.53 3.13
N ASP A 77 17.31 3.86 1.87
CA ASP A 77 18.49 4.61 1.43
C ASP A 77 18.48 6.07 1.95
N ALA A 78 17.29 6.66 2.14
CA ALA A 78 17.12 7.98 2.73
C ALA A 78 17.21 8.00 4.28
N GLY A 79 17.25 6.83 4.93
CA GLY A 79 17.21 6.74 6.40
C GLY A 79 15.81 6.98 7.00
N GLY A 80 14.75 6.78 6.22
CA GLY A 80 13.36 7.03 6.60
C GLY A 80 12.79 8.34 6.05
N ILE A 81 11.63 8.75 6.57
CA ILE A 81 11.01 10.04 6.24
C ILE A 81 11.59 11.10 7.20
N PRO A 82 12.13 12.23 6.70
CA PRO A 82 12.60 13.31 7.56
C PRO A 82 11.48 13.82 8.49
N SER A 83 11.81 14.09 9.75
CA SER A 83 10.84 14.56 10.75
C SER A 83 10.55 16.07 10.68
N HIS A 84 11.37 16.84 9.94
CA HIS A 84 11.13 18.26 9.73
C HIS A 84 9.77 18.49 9.05
N GLY A 85 8.95 19.41 9.58
CA GLY A 85 7.58 19.62 9.12
C GLY A 85 6.53 18.69 9.74
N ASN A 86 6.96 17.66 10.48
CA ASN A 86 6.08 16.68 11.13
C ASN A 86 6.59 16.28 12.52
N SER A 87 7.09 17.26 13.29
CA SER A 87 7.61 17.05 14.65
C SER A 87 6.77 17.84 15.65
N ASN A 88 6.11 17.12 16.58
CA ASN A 88 5.36 17.72 17.68
C ASN A 88 6.28 18.49 18.64
N ASP A 89 7.49 17.99 18.90
CA ASP A 89 8.45 18.64 19.81
C ASP A 89 8.89 20.00 19.25
N LEU A 90 9.34 20.03 17.99
CA LEU A 90 9.69 21.28 17.31
C LEU A 90 8.49 22.23 17.18
N TRP A 91 7.29 21.71 16.97
CA TRP A 91 6.07 22.53 16.95
C TRP A 91 5.82 23.22 18.30
N ASN A 92 5.99 22.48 19.39
CA ASN A 92 5.85 22.98 20.77
C ASN A 92 6.96 23.98 21.14
N GLU A 93 8.15 23.83 20.56
CA GLU A 93 9.25 24.80 20.63
C GLU A 93 9.01 26.08 19.80
N GLY A 94 7.90 26.13 19.05
CA GLY A 94 7.48 27.31 18.28
C GLY A 94 7.92 27.32 16.82
N HIS A 95 8.57 26.25 16.33
CA HIS A 95 8.90 26.14 14.91
C HIS A 95 7.62 26.10 14.05
N ARG A 96 7.66 26.76 12.89
CA ARG A 96 6.53 26.82 11.94
C ARG A 96 6.89 26.35 10.53
N PHE A 97 8.02 25.67 10.39
CA PHE A 97 8.44 24.93 9.19
C PHE A 97 8.14 25.70 7.88
N ASP A 98 8.53 26.99 7.88
CA ASP A 98 8.57 27.92 6.75
C ASP A 98 7.27 28.65 6.33
N ALA A 99 6.27 28.81 7.21
CA ALA A 99 5.16 29.75 6.96
C ALA A 99 5.60 31.23 7.12
N PRO A 100 5.46 32.11 6.10
CA PRO A 100 5.78 33.53 6.25
C PRO A 100 4.85 34.17 7.29
N ASN A 101 5.44 34.87 8.26
CA ASN A 101 4.68 35.63 9.26
C ASN A 101 3.94 36.79 8.54
N PRO A 102 2.59 36.81 8.53
CA PRO A 102 1.84 37.87 7.86
C PRO A 102 2.02 39.25 8.50
N GLU A 103 2.54 39.32 9.74
CA GLU A 103 2.65 40.57 10.52
C GLU A 103 3.97 41.33 10.33
N TYR A 104 4.95 40.76 9.62
CA TYR A 104 6.24 41.43 9.33
C TYR A 104 6.53 41.46 7.82
N ARG A 105 5.79 42.30 7.10
CA ARG A 105 6.15 42.76 5.74
C ARG A 105 6.59 44.21 5.76
#